data_AF-A0A9P4Q7X2-F1
#
_entry.id   AF-A0A9P4Q7X2-F1
#
_cell.length_a   1.000
_cell.length_b   1.000
_cell.length_c   1.000
_cell.angle_alpha   90.00
_cell.angle_beta   90.00
_cell.angle_gamma   90.00
#
_symmetry.space_group_name_H-M   'P 1'
#
loop_
_entity.id
_entity.type
_entity.pdbx_description
1 polymer ?
#
loop_
_entity_poly.entity_id
_entity_poly.type
_entity_poly.pdbx_seq_one_letter_code
_entity_poly.pdbx_strand_id
1 'polypeptide(L)'
;MFDRLKGSVVFNSIRDKAADNSQESTDIMSSRISYKVEGIVQGVNFRSWTADKANNLRLTGYVRNADDGSVVGEAQGDKSSLDKFVQNLHIGPSASKVSKVDKEEIDTKDGENGFRPTS
;
A
#
# COMPACT_ATOMS: atom_id res chain seq x y z
N MET A 1 43.18 43.21 50.18
CA MET A 1 43.83 44.14 49.23
C MET A 1 43.47 43.67 47.83
N PHE A 2 42.97 44.59 47.01
CA PHE A 2 42.28 44.39 45.73
C PHE A 2 43.12 43.71 44.64
N ASP A 3 42.50 42.82 43.85
CA ASP A 3 42.28 42.94 42.39
C ASP A 3 41.73 41.61 41.83
N ARG A 4 40.50 41.57 41.29
CA ARG A 4 40.03 41.97 39.94
C ARG A 4 40.27 40.91 38.84
N LEU A 5 39.14 40.45 38.30
CA LEU A 5 38.83 40.15 36.88
C LEU A 5 39.60 38.95 36.28
N LYS A 6 38.95 37.93 35.69
CA LYS A 6 37.99 37.93 34.56
C LYS A 6 37.06 36.71 34.72
N GLY A 7 35.80 36.68 34.32
CA GLY A 7 34.95 37.59 33.57
C GLY A 7 33.62 36.88 33.27
N SER A 8 32.56 37.67 33.09
CA SER A 8 31.24 37.35 32.49
C SER A 8 30.42 36.22 33.16
N VAL A 9 29.36 36.47 33.95
CA VAL A 9 28.08 37.18 33.65
C VAL A 9 27.52 36.74 32.29
N VAL A 10 26.28 36.25 32.08
CA VAL A 10 24.97 36.64 32.64
C VAL A 10 23.92 35.56 32.33
N PHE A 11 23.01 35.35 33.30
CA PHE A 11 21.57 35.07 33.26
C PHE A 11 20.89 34.02 32.37
N ASN A 12 19.95 33.38 33.08
CA ASN A 12 18.78 32.62 32.69
C ASN A 12 17.91 33.24 31.58
N SER A 13 17.25 32.34 30.83
CA SER A 13 15.95 32.47 30.14
C SER A 13 15.96 32.35 28.60
N ILE A 14 14.87 31.72 28.13
CA ILE A 14 14.27 31.72 26.78
C ILE A 14 14.53 30.46 25.92
N ARG A 15 13.54 29.56 25.99
CA ARG A 15 12.75 28.94 24.90
C ARG A 15 13.43 28.49 23.59
N ASP A 16 12.96 27.30 23.19
CA ASP A 16 12.69 26.78 21.84
C ASP A 16 13.70 25.83 21.17
N LYS A 17 13.19 24.60 20.96
CA LYS A 17 13.54 23.59 19.93
C LYS A 17 14.89 22.87 20.16
N ALA A 18 15.06 21.58 19.91
CA ALA A 18 14.36 20.61 19.09
C ALA A 18 14.75 19.19 19.56
N ALA A 19 13.95 18.22 19.11
CA ALA A 19 14.32 16.85 18.82
C ALA A 19 14.57 15.87 19.98
N ASP A 20 13.48 15.35 20.54
CA ASP A 20 13.33 13.90 20.68
C ASP A 20 11.84 13.55 20.66
N ASN A 21 11.33 13.29 19.47
CA ASN A 21 10.13 12.48 19.28
C ASN A 21 10.50 11.48 18.19
N SER A 22 11.29 10.50 18.61
CA SER A 22 11.68 9.33 17.85
C SER A 22 10.41 8.49 17.57
N GLN A 23 10.15 8.27 16.27
CA GLN A 23 9.05 7.48 15.68
C GLN A 23 7.66 8.13 15.61
N GLU A 24 7.50 9.18 14.79
CA GLU A 24 6.30 9.27 13.95
C GLU A 24 6.52 8.27 12.78
N SER A 25 6.01 7.05 12.92
CA SER A 25 6.12 6.05 11.86
C SER A 25 5.36 6.54 10.63
N THR A 26 6.01 6.48 9.48
CA THR A 26 5.36 6.50 8.18
C THR A 26 4.59 5.19 7.95
N ASP A 27 3.76 4.78 8.91
CA ASP A 27 2.55 3.99 8.66
C ASP A 27 1.51 4.96 8.07
N ILE A 28 1.77 5.47 6.87
CA ILE A 28 0.74 6.18 6.13
C ILE A 28 -0.24 5.10 5.66
N MET A 29 -1.21 4.80 6.53
CA MET A 29 -2.45 4.04 6.33
C MET A 29 -2.44 3.10 5.11
N SER A 30 -1.60 2.07 5.17
CA SER A 30 -1.67 0.96 4.24
C SER A 30 -2.89 0.12 4.60
N SER A 31 -3.75 -0.16 3.61
CA SER A 31 -4.86 -1.10 3.74
C SER A 31 -4.54 -2.36 2.95
N ARG A 32 -5.19 -3.47 3.28
CA ARG A 32 -5.16 -4.69 2.47
C ARG A 32 -6.58 -5.12 2.14
N ILE A 33 -6.79 -5.60 0.92
CA ILE A 33 -8.05 -6.19 0.49
C ILE A 33 -7.82 -7.60 -0.04
N SER A 34 -8.77 -8.49 0.23
CA SER A 34 -9.01 -9.66 -0.61
C SER A 34 -10.03 -9.29 -1.68
N TYR A 35 -9.95 -9.90 -2.85
CA TYR A 35 -10.90 -9.64 -3.93
C TYR A 35 -11.21 -10.90 -4.74
N LYS A 36 -12.41 -10.92 -5.32
CA LYS A 36 -12.89 -11.93 -6.27
C LYS A 36 -13.49 -11.24 -7.50
N VAL A 37 -13.08 -11.70 -8.67
CA VAL A 37 -13.56 -11.21 -9.97
C VAL A 37 -14.23 -12.35 -10.72
N GLU A 38 -15.47 -12.14 -11.14
CA GLU A 38 -16.30 -13.14 -11.83
C GLU A 38 -16.63 -12.69 -13.25
N GLY A 39 -16.74 -13.63 -14.18
CA GLY A 39 -17.09 -13.39 -15.58
C GLY A 39 -16.22 -14.18 -16.55
N ILE A 40 -15.99 -13.64 -17.74
CA ILE A 40 -15.01 -14.17 -18.71
C ILE A 40 -13.64 -13.62 -18.32
N VAL A 41 -12.98 -14.26 -17.36
CA VAL A 41 -11.75 -13.77 -16.72
C VAL A 41 -10.60 -14.78 -16.72
N GLN A 42 -10.85 -16.03 -17.12
CA GLN A 42 -9.79 -17.03 -17.34
C GLN A 42 -9.52 -17.23 -18.84
N GLY A 43 -8.30 -17.65 -19.19
CA GLY A 43 -7.89 -17.81 -20.60
C GLY A 43 -7.69 -16.50 -21.38
N VAL A 44 -7.88 -15.34 -20.73
CA VAL A 44 -7.85 -14.00 -21.37
C VAL A 44 -6.69 -13.12 -20.86
N ASN A 45 -5.64 -13.75 -20.33
CA ASN A 45 -4.48 -13.07 -19.75
C ASN A 45 -4.78 -12.13 -18.55
N PHE A 46 -5.89 -12.35 -17.85
CA PHE A 46 -6.33 -11.48 -16.75
C PHE A 46 -5.30 -11.38 -15.62
N ARG A 47 -4.73 -12.51 -15.17
CA ARG A 47 -3.72 -12.53 -14.08
C ARG A 47 -2.50 -11.65 -14.38
N SER A 48 -1.91 -11.80 -15.57
CA SER A 48 -0.74 -11.00 -15.95
C SER A 48 -1.09 -9.52 -16.01
N TRP A 49 -2.23 -9.20 -16.64
CA TRP A 49 -2.73 -7.83 -16.74
C TRP A 49 -2.96 -7.20 -15.35
N THR A 50 -3.57 -7.95 -14.43
CA THR A 50 -3.80 -7.51 -13.04
C THR A 50 -2.48 -7.24 -12.32
N ALA A 51 -1.50 -8.14 -12.46
CA ALA A 51 -0.18 -7.95 -11.86
C ALA A 51 0.52 -6.70 -12.41
N ASP A 52 0.44 -6.44 -13.71
CA ASP A 52 1.00 -5.23 -14.32
C ASP A 52 0.34 -3.96 -13.76
N LYS A 53 -0.99 -3.94 -13.62
CA LYS A 53 -1.70 -2.79 -13.04
C LYS A 53 -1.37 -2.59 -11.57
N ALA A 54 -1.31 -3.65 -10.78
CA ALA A 54 -0.95 -3.57 -9.37
C ALA A 54 0.47 -3.04 -9.17
N ASN A 55 1.45 -3.54 -9.94
CA ASN A 55 2.83 -3.08 -9.87
C ASN A 55 2.98 -1.61 -10.29
N ASN A 56 2.26 -1.16 -11.32
CA ASN A 56 2.22 0.26 -11.72
C ASN A 56 1.65 1.19 -10.63
N LEU A 57 0.76 0.65 -9.79
CA LEU A 57 0.18 1.34 -8.63
C LEU A 57 0.99 1.15 -7.34
N ARG A 58 2.15 0.47 -7.41
CA ARG A 58 3.02 0.13 -6.27
C ARG A 58 2.33 -0.68 -5.18
N LEU A 59 1.38 -1.52 -5.57
CA LEU A 59 0.72 -2.45 -4.66
C LEU A 59 1.53 -3.73 -4.46
N THR A 60 1.36 -4.37 -3.32
CA THR A 60 1.87 -5.72 -3.05
C THR A 60 0.73 -6.73 -2.98
N GLY A 61 1.05 -8.02 -3.11
CA GLY A 61 0.08 -9.11 -3.01
C GLY A 61 0.16 -10.10 -4.17
N TYR A 62 -0.98 -10.71 -4.52
CA TYR A 62 -1.02 -11.75 -5.54
C TYR A 62 -2.35 -11.82 -6.28
N VAL A 63 -2.32 -12.50 -7.42
CA VAL A 63 -3.51 -12.89 -8.20
C VAL A 63 -3.40 -14.35 -8.65
N ARG A 64 -4.51 -15.08 -8.63
CA ARG A 64 -4.61 -16.47 -9.12
C ARG A 64 -5.96 -16.79 -9.73
N ASN A 65 -6.01 -17.87 -10.48
CA ASN A 65 -7.27 -18.46 -10.90
C ASN A 65 -7.84 -19.27 -9.72
N ALA A 66 -9.16 -19.26 -9.59
CA ALA A 66 -9.89 -20.16 -8.70
C ALA A 66 -10.54 -21.30 -9.50
N ASP A 67 -10.83 -22.41 -8.83
CA ASP A 67 -11.38 -23.62 -9.45
C ASP A 67 -12.81 -23.42 -9.97
N ASP A 68 -13.54 -22.44 -9.43
CA ASP A 68 -14.90 -22.06 -9.84
C ASP A 68 -14.95 -21.19 -11.12
N GLY A 69 -13.80 -20.96 -11.75
CA GLY A 69 -13.70 -20.11 -12.95
C GLY A 69 -13.47 -18.62 -12.67
N SER A 70 -13.46 -18.19 -11.41
CA SER A 70 -13.17 -16.80 -11.03
C SER A 70 -11.66 -16.51 -10.98
N VAL A 71 -11.32 -15.22 -10.82
CA VAL A 71 -9.97 -14.76 -10.48
C VAL A 71 -10.00 -14.15 -9.09
N VAL A 72 -9.11 -14.61 -8.20
CA VAL A 72 -9.02 -14.15 -6.81
C VAL A 72 -7.62 -13.61 -6.51
N GLY A 73 -7.51 -12.79 -5.48
CA GLY A 73 -6.23 -12.30 -5.03
C GLY A 73 -6.32 -11.40 -3.81
N GLU A 74 -5.16 -10.89 -3.43
CA GLU A 74 -5.02 -9.91 -2.36
C GLU A 74 -4.16 -8.75 -2.86
N ALA A 75 -4.49 -7.55 -2.44
CA ALA A 75 -3.74 -6.34 -2.76
C ALA A 75 -3.56 -5.47 -1.51
N GLN A 76 -2.35 -4.96 -1.30
CA GLN A 76 -2.01 -4.09 -0.19
C GLN A 76 -1.29 -2.82 -0.65
N GLY A 77 -1.61 -1.70 -0.02
CA GLY A 77 -0.98 -0.41 -0.23
C GLY A 77 -1.89 0.75 0.16
N ASP A 78 -1.56 1.95 -0.28
CA ASP A 78 -2.36 3.14 0.00
C ASP A 78 -3.79 3.00 -0.54
N LYS A 79 -4.77 3.48 0.23
CA LYS A 79 -6.20 3.41 -0.14
C LYS A 79 -6.51 3.91 -1.55
N SER A 80 -5.88 5.02 -1.96
CA SER A 80 -6.10 5.60 -3.30
C SER A 80 -5.59 4.70 -4.44
N SER A 81 -4.52 3.94 -4.20
CA SER A 81 -3.99 2.97 -5.14
C SER A 81 -4.88 1.73 -5.20
N LEU A 82 -5.40 1.26 -4.07
CA LEU A 82 -6.36 0.17 -4.01
C LEU A 82 -7.67 0.51 -4.73
N ASP A 83 -8.18 1.72 -4.57
CA ASP A 83 -9.40 2.15 -5.26
C ASP A 83 -9.20 2.17 -6.78
N LYS A 84 -8.08 2.72 -7.27
CA LYS A 84 -7.71 2.66 -8.70
C LYS A 84 -7.53 1.22 -9.18
N PHE A 85 -6.95 0.36 -8.35
CA PHE A 85 -6.77 -1.05 -8.67
C PHE A 85 -8.12 -1.76 -8.85
N VAL A 86 -9.06 -1.55 -7.93
CA VAL A 86 -10.42 -2.11 -8.04
C VAL A 86 -11.13 -1.61 -9.30
N GLN A 87 -11.00 -0.32 -9.64
CA GLN A 87 -11.54 0.21 -10.90
C GLN A 87 -10.95 -0.49 -12.13
N ASN A 88 -9.64 -0.76 -12.13
CA ASN A 88 -9.00 -1.55 -13.18
C ASN A 88 -9.59 -2.98 -13.24
N LEU A 89 -9.85 -3.63 -12.11
CA LEU A 89 -10.45 -4.97 -12.09
C LEU A 89 -11.84 -5.02 -12.74
N HIS A 90 -12.63 -3.95 -12.69
CA HIS A 90 -13.91 -3.87 -13.40
C HIS A 90 -13.76 -3.78 -14.93
N ILE A 91 -12.61 -3.31 -15.43
CA ILE A 91 -12.34 -3.15 -16.86
C ILE A 91 -11.68 -4.40 -17.43
N GLY A 92 -10.62 -4.89 -16.77
CA GLY A 92 -9.84 -6.04 -17.22
C GLY A 92 -9.11 -5.84 -18.57
N PRO A 93 -8.46 -6.89 -19.10
CA PRO A 93 -7.91 -6.89 -20.46
C PRO A 93 -9.03 -6.89 -21.52
N SER A 94 -8.71 -6.48 -22.76
CA SER A 94 -9.68 -6.30 -23.84
C SER A 94 -10.50 -7.55 -24.20
N ALA A 95 -9.95 -8.74 -24.00
CA ALA A 95 -10.63 -10.01 -24.24
C ALA A 95 -11.51 -10.48 -23.07
N SER A 96 -11.50 -9.77 -21.93
CA SER A 96 -12.29 -10.13 -20.76
C SER A 96 -13.69 -9.52 -20.77
N LYS A 97 -14.58 -10.12 -19.99
CA LYS A 97 -15.89 -9.54 -19.66
C LYS A 97 -16.16 -9.76 -18.19
N VAL A 98 -15.94 -8.71 -17.39
CA VAL A 98 -16.15 -8.75 -15.94
C VAL A 98 -17.62 -8.55 -15.66
N SER A 99 -18.18 -9.44 -14.84
CA SER A 99 -19.59 -9.41 -14.42
C SER A 99 -19.75 -8.93 -12.98
N LYS A 100 -18.77 -9.21 -12.12
CA LYS A 100 -18.77 -8.82 -10.71
C LYS A 100 -17.36 -8.68 -10.19
N VAL A 101 -17.15 -7.74 -9.27
CA VAL A 101 -15.96 -7.62 -8.43
C VAL A 101 -16.43 -7.46 -6.99
N ASP A 102 -16.07 -8.42 -6.14
CA ASP A 102 -16.24 -8.33 -4.69
C ASP A 102 -14.88 -8.03 -4.05
N LYS A 103 -14.89 -7.27 -2.95
CA LYS A 103 -13.70 -7.02 -2.14
C LYS A 103 -14.05 -6.97 -0.66
N GLU A 104 -13.12 -7.41 0.17
CA GLU A 104 -13.22 -7.34 1.62
C GLU A 104 -11.91 -6.78 2.18
N GLU A 105 -12.00 -5.87 3.15
CA GLU A 105 -10.83 -5.39 3.88
C GLU A 105 -10.34 -6.49 4.82
N ILE A 106 -9.03 -6.71 4.83
CA ILE A 106 -8.36 -7.73 5.63
C ILE A 106 -7.12 -7.13 6.30
N ASP A 107 -6.56 -7.84 7.28
CA ASP A 107 -5.38 -7.37 8.01
C ASP A 107 -4.17 -7.18 7.07
N THR A 108 -3.40 -6.13 7.32
CA THR A 108 -2.15 -5.90 6.59
C THR A 108 -1.12 -6.98 6.89
N LYS A 109 -0.24 -7.23 5.93
CA LYS A 109 0.86 -8.18 6.04
C LYS A 109 2.20 -7.49 5.84
N ASP A 110 3.06 -7.62 6.83
CA ASP A 110 4.40 -7.04 6.80
C ASP A 110 5.36 -7.85 5.92
N GLY A 111 6.39 -7.18 5.41
CA GLY A 111 7.47 -7.82 4.65
C GLY A 111 7.09 -8.32 3.25
N GLU A 112 5.87 -8.08 2.77
CA GLU A 112 5.51 -8.37 1.39
C GLU A 112 6.15 -7.39 0.41
N ASN A 113 6.68 -7.94 -0.68
CA ASN A 113 7.39 -7.18 -1.71
C ASN A 113 6.85 -7.53 -3.10
N GLY A 114 6.34 -6.49 -3.78
CA GLY A 114 5.80 -6.56 -5.13
C GLY A 114 4.48 -7.33 -5.24
N PHE A 115 3.93 -7.34 -6.45
CA PHE A 115 2.70 -8.05 -6.79
C PHE A 115 3.00 -9.15 -7.81
N ARG A 116 2.56 -10.39 -7.54
CA ARG A 116 2.90 -11.55 -8.39
C ARG A 116 1.66 -12.35 -8.84
N PRO A 117 1.59 -12.77 -10.11
CA PRO A 117 0.68 -13.84 -10.49
C PRO A 117 1.18 -15.17 -9.90
N THR A 118 0.29 -15.94 -9.30
CA THR A 118 0.60 -17.28 -8.77
C THR A 118 -0.06 -18.33 -9.64
N SER A 119 0.57 -19.51 -9.72
CA SER A 119 0.19 -20.61 -10.63
C SER A 119 -1.17 -21.18 -10.30
#